data_AF-A0A0Q0EIF6-F1
#
_entry.id   AF-A0A0Q0EIF6-F1
#
_cell.length_a   1.000
_cell.length_b   1.000
_cell.length_c   1.000
_cell.angle_alpha   90.00
_cell.angle_beta   90.00
_cell.angle_gamma   90.00
#
_symmetry.space_group_name_H-M   'P 1'
#
loop_
_entity.id
_entity.type
_entity.pdbx_description
1 polymer ?
#
loop_
_entity_poly.entity_id
_entity_poly.type
_entity_poly.pdbx_seq_one_letter_code
_entity_poly.pdbx_strand_id
1 'polypeptide(L)'
;MPAHNRRLTFAVSAFCSWFYQSGGLYTMSSPSTSSSGTVRMNAPVFYFAASFILIFGIIVIAFPQASGAWLLAAQNWAANTVGWYYMMVMTLYLVFVVVTALSGFGKIKLGADHDEPEFSYLSWAGMLFAAGISITLFFFCVSEPLTHLLQPPQGEGGTAEAARQGMQLLFLHWGLHGWGVFAFVGMALAYFAYRHNLPLALRSALYPLIGKRINGPIGYAVDGFGIIATIFGLGADMGFGVLHLNSGLDYLFGVPHTQWIQVGLINLMMGAAILV
;
A
#
# COMPACT_ATOMS: atom_id res chain seq x y z
N MET A 1 23.50 -22.66 -31.33
CA MET A 1 22.20 -22.76 -30.65
C MET A 1 21.88 -21.45 -29.91
N PRO A 2 21.16 -20.50 -30.54
CA PRO A 2 20.58 -19.39 -29.79
C PRO A 2 19.25 -18.89 -30.39
N ALA A 3 18.10 -19.09 -29.73
CA ALA A 3 16.85 -18.46 -30.18
C ALA A 3 15.76 -18.27 -29.11
N HIS A 4 15.89 -18.84 -27.91
CA HIS A 4 14.77 -18.87 -26.97
C HIS A 4 14.78 -17.79 -25.86
N ASN A 5 15.92 -17.11 -25.63
CA ASN A 5 16.05 -16.10 -24.55
C ASN A 5 15.85 -14.64 -24.97
N ARG A 6 15.59 -14.33 -26.25
CA ARG A 6 15.29 -12.94 -26.69
C ARG A 6 13.80 -12.57 -26.58
N ARG A 7 12.89 -13.52 -26.35
CA ARG A 7 11.44 -13.24 -26.32
C ARG A 7 10.93 -12.68 -24.99
N LEU A 8 11.62 -12.96 -23.87
CA LEU A 8 11.24 -12.45 -22.55
C LEU A 8 11.68 -10.99 -22.32
N THR A 9 12.85 -10.59 -22.82
CA THR A 9 13.30 -9.19 -22.77
C THR A 9 12.49 -8.30 -23.71
N PHE A 10 12.01 -8.85 -24.83
CA PHE A 10 11.10 -8.14 -25.74
C PHE A 10 9.71 -7.93 -25.14
N ALA A 11 9.17 -8.86 -24.36
CA ALA A 11 7.84 -8.74 -23.77
C ALA A 11 7.73 -7.58 -22.76
N VAL A 12 8.77 -7.34 -21.95
CA VAL A 12 8.78 -6.23 -20.98
C VAL A 12 8.97 -4.87 -21.68
N SER A 13 9.86 -4.81 -22.70
CA SER A 13 10.03 -3.58 -23.49
C SER A 13 8.81 -3.27 -24.36
N ALA A 14 8.12 -4.31 -24.87
CA ALA A 14 6.89 -4.17 -25.66
C ALA A 14 5.70 -3.75 -24.79
N PHE A 15 5.66 -4.16 -23.52
CA PHE A 15 4.65 -3.71 -22.57
C PHE A 15 4.84 -2.23 -22.19
N CYS A 16 6.09 -1.79 -21.94
CA CYS A 16 6.42 -0.37 -21.75
C CYS A 16 6.19 0.47 -23.02
N SER A 17 6.56 -0.04 -24.20
CA SER A 17 6.37 0.69 -25.47
C SER A 17 4.90 0.74 -25.88
N TRP A 18 4.10 -0.28 -25.55
CA TRP A 18 2.66 -0.28 -25.78
C TRP A 18 1.95 0.74 -24.87
N PHE A 19 2.38 0.89 -23.62
CA PHE A 19 1.88 1.95 -22.72
C PHE A 19 2.23 3.36 -23.23
N TYR A 20 3.39 3.52 -23.90
CA TYR A 20 3.82 4.79 -24.47
C TYR A 20 3.22 5.10 -25.87
N GLN A 21 2.94 4.08 -26.69
CA GLN A 21 2.44 4.24 -28.08
C GLN A 21 0.93 4.15 -28.22
N SER A 22 0.19 3.62 -27.25
CA SER A 22 -1.28 3.60 -27.29
C SER A 22 -1.92 4.95 -26.92
N GLY A 23 -1.13 5.95 -26.51
CA GLY A 23 -1.51 7.36 -26.40
C GLY A 23 -1.48 8.11 -27.74
N GLY A 24 -2.01 7.51 -28.80
CA GLY A 24 -2.01 8.09 -30.15
C GLY A 24 -2.89 9.34 -30.27
N LEU A 25 -2.23 10.49 -30.52
CA LEU A 25 -2.72 11.65 -31.27
C LEU A 25 -4.03 12.31 -30.80
N TYR A 26 -3.98 12.92 -29.61
CA TYR A 26 -4.65 14.20 -29.44
C TYR A 26 -3.57 15.27 -29.35
N THR A 27 -3.56 16.18 -30.32
CA THR A 27 -2.89 17.48 -30.20
C THR A 27 -3.50 18.19 -28.99
N MET A 28 -2.93 17.95 -27.81
CA MET A 28 -3.12 18.84 -26.67
C MET A 28 -2.52 20.18 -27.06
N SER A 29 -3.37 21.17 -27.21
CA SER A 29 -2.97 22.55 -26.98
C SER A 29 -2.34 22.58 -25.59
N SER A 30 -1.04 22.85 -25.53
CA SER A 30 -0.31 22.98 -24.28
C SER A 30 -1.08 23.92 -23.35
N PRO A 31 -1.53 23.48 -22.17
CA PRO A 31 -2.07 24.40 -21.19
C PRO A 31 -0.98 25.42 -20.90
N SER A 32 -1.33 26.69 -21.07
CA SER A 32 -0.51 27.85 -20.75
C SER A 32 0.25 27.62 -19.44
N THR A 33 1.57 27.77 -19.51
CA THR A 33 2.51 27.87 -18.40
C THR A 33 1.91 28.65 -17.21
N SER A 34 1.48 27.94 -16.16
CA SER A 34 1.07 28.55 -14.90
C SER A 34 2.02 28.14 -13.76
N SER A 35 2.93 29.07 -13.47
CA SER A 35 3.86 29.12 -12.34
C SER A 35 4.86 27.97 -12.17
N SER A 36 6.13 28.29 -12.42
CA SER A 36 7.26 27.70 -11.69
C SER A 36 7.12 28.06 -10.19
N GLY A 37 6.20 27.39 -9.51
CA GLY A 37 6.15 27.39 -8.06
C GLY A 37 7.27 26.50 -7.55
N THR A 38 8.20 27.04 -6.76
CA THR A 38 9.14 26.21 -6.00
C THR A 38 8.33 25.17 -5.23
N VAL A 39 8.53 23.88 -5.50
CA VAL A 39 7.96 22.81 -4.67
C VAL A 39 8.49 23.03 -3.25
N ARG A 40 7.60 23.45 -2.34
CA ARG A 40 7.98 23.74 -0.94
C ARG A 40 7.64 22.55 -0.07
N MET A 41 8.67 21.94 0.51
CA MET A 41 8.53 20.90 1.51
C MET A 41 7.82 21.45 2.75
N ASN A 42 6.86 20.69 3.27
CA ASN A 42 6.27 20.97 4.57
C ASN A 42 7.26 20.54 5.67
N ALA A 43 8.18 21.45 6.03
CA ALA A 43 9.29 21.16 6.94
C ALA A 43 8.86 20.57 8.30
N PRO A 44 7.83 21.09 9.00
CA PRO A 44 7.33 20.48 10.23
C PRO A 44 6.96 19.00 10.08
N VAL A 45 6.25 18.66 9.00
CA VAL A 45 5.81 17.28 8.72
C VAL A 45 7.02 16.39 8.41
N PHE A 46 7.92 16.87 7.53
CA PHE A 46 9.10 16.14 7.13
C PHE A 46 10.03 15.84 8.32
N TYR A 47 10.42 16.85 9.09
CA TYR A 47 11.35 16.66 10.19
C TYR A 47 10.75 15.83 11.32
N PHE A 48 9.44 15.98 11.60
CA PHE A 48 8.76 15.14 12.58
C PHE A 48 8.81 13.66 12.17
N ALA A 49 8.37 13.34 10.96
CA ALA A 49 8.34 11.95 10.48
C ALA A 49 9.76 11.38 10.33
N ALA A 50 10.68 12.12 9.70
CA ALA A 50 12.06 11.68 9.48
C ALA A 50 12.80 11.43 10.80
N SER A 51 12.67 12.34 11.77
CA SER A 51 13.31 12.15 13.08
C SER A 51 12.76 10.93 13.80
N PHE A 52 11.44 10.72 13.78
CA PHE A 52 10.82 9.54 14.38
C PHE A 52 11.32 8.25 13.74
N ILE A 53 11.31 8.17 12.41
CA ILE A 53 11.74 6.99 11.66
C ILE A 53 13.22 6.68 11.91
N LEU A 54 14.09 7.71 11.90
CA LEU A 54 15.52 7.54 12.14
C LEU A 54 15.80 7.07 13.57
N ILE A 55 15.18 7.70 14.57
CA ILE A 55 15.35 7.31 15.97
C ILE A 55 14.85 5.88 16.18
N PHE A 56 13.68 5.55 15.65
CA PHE A 56 13.14 4.18 15.71
C PHE A 56 14.09 3.18 15.06
N GLY A 57 14.58 3.46 13.85
CA GLY A 57 15.52 2.60 13.14
C GLY A 57 16.82 2.39 13.90
N ILE A 58 17.39 3.45 14.48
CA ILE A 58 18.60 3.38 15.31
C ILE A 58 18.37 2.47 16.53
N ILE A 59 17.24 2.60 17.22
CA ILE A 59 16.91 1.76 18.39
C ILE A 59 16.78 0.29 17.99
N VAL A 60 16.08 0.00 16.89
CA VAL A 60 15.89 -1.38 16.41
C VAL A 60 17.23 -2.00 16.00
N ILE A 61 18.10 -1.25 15.33
CA ILE A 61 19.43 -1.72 14.92
C ILE A 61 20.35 -1.93 16.12
N ALA A 62 20.30 -1.03 17.11
CA ALA A 62 21.14 -1.12 18.31
C ALA A 62 20.72 -2.25 19.25
N PHE A 63 19.42 -2.56 19.34
CA PHE A 63 18.86 -3.54 20.28
C PHE A 63 17.84 -4.47 19.61
N PRO A 64 18.23 -5.35 18.66
CA PRO A 64 17.30 -6.11 17.85
C PRO A 64 16.46 -7.11 18.66
N GLN A 65 17.04 -7.84 19.62
CA GLN A 65 16.30 -8.81 20.42
C GLN A 65 15.30 -8.14 21.37
N ALA A 66 15.72 -7.05 22.02
CA ALA A 66 14.84 -6.30 22.92
C ALA A 66 13.70 -5.63 22.14
N SER A 67 14.03 -5.05 20.98
CA SER A 67 13.05 -4.43 20.08
C SER A 67 12.03 -5.45 19.57
N GLY A 68 12.47 -6.66 19.20
CA GLY A 68 11.57 -7.75 18.84
C GLY A 68 10.59 -8.10 19.96
N ALA A 69 11.08 -8.22 21.20
CA ALA A 69 10.23 -8.49 22.36
C ALA A 69 9.24 -7.35 22.63
N TRP A 70 9.67 -6.09 22.55
CA TRP A 70 8.79 -4.92 22.76
C TRP A 70 7.70 -4.81 21.68
N LEU A 71 8.06 -5.03 20.41
CA LEU A 71 7.11 -4.99 19.30
C LEU A 71 6.08 -6.13 19.39
N LEU A 72 6.51 -7.34 19.75
CA LEU A 72 5.59 -8.47 19.99
C LEU A 72 4.66 -8.21 21.19
N ALA A 73 5.18 -7.64 22.28
CA ALA A 73 4.36 -7.25 23.42
C ALA A 73 3.32 -6.19 23.03
N ALA A 74 3.72 -5.19 22.24
CA ALA A 74 2.82 -4.15 21.74
C ALA A 74 1.75 -4.71 20.78
N GLN A 75 2.14 -5.62 19.87
CA GLN A 75 1.22 -6.33 18.97
C GLN A 75 0.17 -7.13 19.76
N ASN A 76 0.62 -7.93 20.72
CA ASN A 76 -0.28 -8.75 21.55
C ASN A 76 -1.22 -7.88 22.40
N TRP A 77 -0.71 -6.79 22.97
CA TRP A 77 -1.53 -5.83 23.70
C TRP A 77 -2.60 -5.21 22.79
N ALA A 78 -2.23 -4.80 21.58
CA ALA A 78 -3.16 -4.21 20.62
C ALA A 78 -4.23 -5.21 20.19
N ALA A 79 -3.84 -6.44 19.85
CA ALA A 79 -4.78 -7.51 19.49
C ALA A 79 -5.80 -7.80 20.60
N ASN A 80 -5.32 -7.91 21.85
CA ASN A 80 -6.18 -8.26 22.99
C ASN A 80 -7.06 -7.10 23.48
N THR A 81 -6.61 -5.84 23.33
CA THR A 81 -7.31 -4.67 23.90
C THR A 81 -8.20 -3.97 22.89
N VAL A 82 -7.68 -3.73 21.67
CA VAL A 82 -8.36 -2.94 20.64
C VAL A 82 -8.77 -3.77 19.41
N GLY A 83 -8.55 -5.10 19.43
CA GLY A 83 -8.90 -5.98 18.32
C GLY A 83 -10.39 -5.96 17.93
N TRP A 84 -11.29 -5.89 18.91
CA TRP A 84 -12.73 -5.77 18.66
C TRP A 84 -13.07 -4.46 17.94
N TYR A 85 -12.44 -3.36 18.36
CA TYR A 85 -12.63 -2.04 17.75
C TYR A 85 -12.08 -2.03 16.33
N TYR A 86 -10.91 -2.64 16.12
CA TYR A 86 -10.31 -2.79 14.79
C TYR A 86 -11.26 -3.54 13.83
N MET A 87 -11.79 -4.70 14.23
CA MET A 87 -12.73 -5.47 13.41
C MET A 87 -13.99 -4.66 13.09
N MET A 88 -14.56 -3.97 14.08
CA MET A 88 -15.74 -3.11 13.89
C MET A 88 -15.46 -1.99 12.88
N VAL A 89 -14.33 -1.30 13.01
CA VAL A 89 -13.95 -0.19 12.11
C VAL A 89 -13.72 -0.67 10.67
N MET A 90 -13.06 -1.81 10.47
CA MET A 90 -12.85 -2.37 9.13
C MET A 90 -14.18 -2.69 8.44
N THR A 91 -15.13 -3.30 9.18
CA THR A 91 -16.48 -3.54 8.66
C THR A 91 -17.24 -2.24 8.39
N LEU A 92 -17.14 -1.24 9.28
CA LEU A 92 -17.79 0.06 9.08
C LEU A 92 -17.27 0.80 7.85
N TYR A 93 -15.97 0.75 7.56
CA TYR A 93 -15.42 1.32 6.33
C TYR A 93 -16.02 0.67 5.09
N LEU A 94 -16.06 -0.67 5.06
CA LEU A 94 -16.65 -1.40 3.94
C LEU A 94 -18.15 -1.05 3.78
N VAL A 95 -18.92 -1.07 4.86
CA VAL A 95 -20.35 -0.71 4.84
C VAL A 95 -20.53 0.73 4.34
N PHE A 96 -19.72 1.67 4.84
CA PHE A 96 -19.77 3.06 4.40
C PHE A 96 -19.52 3.18 2.89
N VAL A 97 -18.47 2.55 2.36
CA VAL A 97 -18.18 2.57 0.92
C VAL A 97 -19.32 2.00 0.09
N VAL A 98 -19.87 0.84 0.48
CA VAL A 98 -20.97 0.20 -0.23
C VAL A 98 -22.24 1.07 -0.20
N VAL A 99 -22.59 1.60 0.98
CA VAL A 99 -23.75 2.49 1.11
C VAL A 99 -23.56 3.75 0.28
N THR A 100 -22.40 4.39 0.31
CA THR A 100 -22.11 5.57 -0.51
C THR A 100 -22.24 5.25 -1.99
N ALA A 101 -21.66 4.13 -2.45
CA ALA A 101 -21.72 3.70 -3.85
C ALA A 101 -23.16 3.44 -4.34
N LEU A 102 -24.01 2.85 -3.50
CA LEU A 102 -25.41 2.55 -3.82
C LEU A 102 -26.35 3.75 -3.62
N SER A 103 -25.95 4.74 -2.85
CA SER A 103 -26.73 5.94 -2.57
C SER A 103 -26.66 6.99 -3.70
N GLY A 104 -27.42 8.07 -3.56
CA GLY A 104 -27.31 9.24 -4.43
C GLY A 104 -25.91 9.89 -4.44
N PHE A 105 -25.11 9.70 -3.38
CA PHE A 105 -23.76 10.26 -3.29
C PHE A 105 -22.77 9.59 -4.25
N GLY A 106 -22.99 8.33 -4.63
CA GLY A 106 -22.16 7.62 -5.60
C GLY A 106 -22.20 8.21 -7.01
N LYS A 107 -23.15 9.11 -7.29
CA LYS A 107 -23.28 9.82 -8.57
C LYS A 107 -22.44 11.10 -8.64
N ILE A 108 -21.84 11.52 -7.52
CA ILE A 108 -21.02 12.73 -7.47
C ILE A 108 -19.69 12.47 -8.18
N LYS A 109 -19.38 13.28 -9.19
CA LYS A 109 -18.08 13.24 -9.87
C LYS A 109 -16.97 13.75 -8.94
N LEU A 110 -15.84 13.04 -8.94
CA LEU A 110 -14.62 13.42 -8.22
C LEU A 110 -13.82 14.44 -9.04
N GLY A 111 -14.39 15.63 -9.21
CA GLY A 111 -13.90 16.72 -10.05
C GLY A 111 -14.99 17.79 -10.20
N ALA A 112 -14.85 18.70 -11.17
CA ALA A 112 -15.93 19.60 -11.57
C ALA A 112 -17.08 18.83 -12.25
N ASP A 113 -18.27 19.42 -12.30
CA ASP A 113 -19.46 18.75 -12.86
C ASP A 113 -19.31 18.38 -14.34
N HIS A 114 -18.51 19.14 -15.08
CA HIS A 114 -18.22 18.95 -16.50
C HIS A 114 -16.95 18.14 -16.76
N ASP A 115 -16.24 17.68 -15.73
CA ASP A 115 -15.03 16.88 -15.92
C ASP A 115 -15.39 15.49 -16.48
N GLU A 116 -14.49 15.00 -17.33
CA GLU A 116 -14.51 13.66 -17.91
C GLU A 116 -13.31 12.84 -17.38
N PRO A 117 -13.40 11.49 -17.31
CA PRO A 117 -12.28 10.68 -16.87
C PRO A 117 -11.05 10.84 -17.75
N GLU A 118 -9.90 11.12 -17.14
CA GLU A 118 -8.61 11.24 -17.86
C GLU A 118 -8.16 9.91 -18.50
N PHE A 119 -8.56 8.78 -17.92
CA PHE A 119 -8.20 7.45 -18.38
C PHE A 119 -9.43 6.67 -18.85
N SER A 120 -9.26 5.90 -19.92
CA SER A 120 -10.28 4.95 -20.35
C SER A 120 -10.54 3.91 -19.25
N TYR A 121 -11.77 3.38 -19.20
CA TYR A 121 -12.16 2.41 -18.17
C TYR A 121 -11.21 1.19 -18.09
N LEU A 122 -10.76 0.68 -19.24
CA LEU A 122 -9.82 -0.44 -19.28
C LEU A 122 -8.45 -0.08 -18.71
N SER A 123 -7.95 1.12 -19.01
CA SER A 123 -6.67 1.61 -18.47
C SER A 123 -6.77 1.82 -16.97
N TRP A 124 -7.87 2.42 -16.50
CA TRP A 124 -8.15 2.61 -15.07
C TRP A 124 -8.23 1.27 -14.31
N ALA A 125 -8.97 0.30 -14.84
CA ALA A 125 -9.06 -1.03 -14.26
C ALA A 125 -7.68 -1.73 -14.24
N GLY A 126 -6.88 -1.56 -15.29
CA GLY A 126 -5.50 -2.06 -15.36
C GLY A 126 -4.59 -1.43 -14.30
N MET A 127 -4.69 -0.11 -14.08
CA MET A 127 -3.94 0.58 -13.02
C MET A 127 -4.34 0.09 -11.63
N LEU A 128 -5.63 -0.13 -11.37
CA LEU A 128 -6.10 -0.69 -10.09
C LEU A 128 -5.57 -2.09 -9.85
N PHE A 129 -5.56 -2.94 -10.88
CA PHE A 129 -5.01 -4.29 -10.76
C PHE A 129 -3.50 -4.25 -10.49
N ALA A 130 -2.75 -3.43 -11.25
CA ALA A 130 -1.32 -3.28 -11.07
C ALA A 130 -0.95 -2.74 -9.69
N ALA A 131 -1.72 -1.78 -9.16
CA ALA A 131 -1.50 -1.22 -7.82
C ALA A 131 -1.87 -2.21 -6.68
N GLY A 132 -2.79 -3.15 -6.94
CA GLY A 132 -3.25 -4.12 -5.94
C GLY A 132 -2.33 -5.33 -5.74
N ILE A 133 -1.54 -5.69 -6.76
CA ILE A 133 -0.63 -6.82 -6.67
C ILE A 133 0.65 -6.38 -5.96
N SER A 134 0.89 -6.94 -4.77
CA SER A 134 2.05 -6.66 -3.93
C SER A 134 2.81 -7.94 -3.56
N ILE A 135 4.04 -7.79 -3.06
CA ILE A 135 4.86 -8.89 -2.55
C ILE A 135 4.13 -9.58 -1.39
N THR A 136 3.53 -8.81 -0.50
CA THR A 136 2.75 -9.32 0.62
C THR A 136 1.60 -10.23 0.14
N LEU A 137 0.87 -9.86 -0.93
CA LEU A 137 -0.19 -10.73 -1.48
C LEU A 137 0.37 -12.08 -1.96
N PHE A 138 1.51 -12.09 -2.65
CA PHE A 138 2.15 -13.34 -3.10
C PHE A 138 2.64 -14.22 -1.95
N PHE A 139 3.10 -13.61 -0.86
CA PHE A 139 3.54 -14.34 0.32
C PHE A 139 2.33 -14.98 1.03
N PHE A 140 1.34 -14.17 1.38
CA PHE A 140 0.24 -14.60 2.23
C PHE A 140 -0.83 -15.41 1.50
N CYS A 141 -0.97 -15.30 0.17
CA CYS A 141 -1.95 -16.11 -0.58
C CYS A 141 -1.68 -17.62 -0.50
N VAL A 142 -0.43 -18.03 -0.24
CA VAL A 142 -0.07 -19.43 -0.01
C VAL A 142 0.13 -19.70 1.48
N SER A 143 0.87 -18.83 2.19
CA SER A 143 1.27 -19.11 3.57
C SER A 143 0.08 -19.09 4.53
N GLU A 144 -0.86 -18.17 4.36
CA GLU A 144 -1.99 -17.99 5.27
C GLU A 144 -2.98 -19.17 5.26
N PRO A 145 -3.52 -19.62 4.10
CA PRO A 145 -4.43 -20.76 4.09
C PRO A 145 -3.74 -22.05 4.52
N LEU A 146 -2.44 -22.21 4.22
CA LEU A 146 -1.67 -23.36 4.70
C LEU A 146 -1.49 -23.32 6.23
N THR A 147 -1.20 -22.15 6.79
CA THR A 147 -1.08 -21.95 8.24
C THR A 147 -2.40 -22.28 8.92
N HIS A 148 -3.52 -21.75 8.41
CA HIS A 148 -4.84 -22.03 8.97
C HIS A 148 -5.33 -23.47 8.72
N LEU A 149 -4.84 -24.16 7.69
CA LEU A 149 -5.10 -25.58 7.52
C LEU A 149 -4.43 -26.40 8.64
N LEU A 150 -3.17 -26.12 8.95
CA LEU A 150 -2.39 -26.88 9.93
C LEU A 150 -2.70 -26.46 11.38
N GLN A 151 -2.97 -25.18 11.59
CA GLN A 151 -3.22 -24.55 12.88
C GLN A 151 -4.44 -23.60 12.75
N PRO A 152 -5.66 -24.16 12.58
CA PRO A 152 -6.86 -23.34 12.47
C PRO A 152 -7.10 -22.57 13.78
N PRO A 153 -7.69 -21.36 13.73
CA PRO A 153 -8.06 -20.62 14.94
C PRO A 153 -9.04 -21.38 15.84
N GLN A 154 -9.81 -22.31 15.28
CA GLN A 154 -10.75 -23.16 16.00
C GLN A 154 -10.76 -24.57 15.42
N GLY A 155 -10.75 -25.60 16.28
CA GLY A 155 -10.85 -26.99 15.87
C GLY A 155 -9.50 -27.65 15.57
N GLU A 156 -9.56 -28.81 14.91
CA GLU A 156 -8.40 -29.64 14.61
C GLU A 156 -7.83 -29.33 13.21
N GLY A 157 -6.50 -29.20 13.13
CA GLY A 157 -5.78 -28.98 11.88
C GLY A 157 -5.72 -30.20 10.98
N GLY A 158 -5.40 -29.99 9.70
CA GLY A 158 -5.29 -31.04 8.68
C GLY A 158 -6.62 -31.60 8.20
N THR A 159 -7.75 -31.01 8.63
CA THR A 159 -9.09 -31.46 8.25
C THR A 159 -9.64 -30.68 7.05
N ALA A 160 -10.65 -31.24 6.36
CA ALA A 160 -11.36 -30.53 5.30
C ALA A 160 -12.07 -29.27 5.82
N GLU A 161 -12.50 -29.27 7.08
CA GLU A 161 -13.10 -28.10 7.72
C GLU A 161 -12.06 -27.01 7.96
N ALA A 162 -10.86 -27.36 8.45
CA ALA A 162 -9.75 -26.41 8.60
C ALA A 162 -9.34 -25.80 7.25
N ALA A 163 -9.32 -26.59 6.17
CA ALA A 163 -9.07 -26.08 4.81
C ALA A 163 -10.11 -25.03 4.39
N ARG A 164 -11.39 -25.31 4.65
CA ARG A 164 -12.49 -24.38 4.34
C ARG A 164 -12.38 -23.09 5.15
N GLN A 165 -12.10 -23.21 6.46
CA GLN A 165 -11.92 -22.06 7.34
C GLN A 165 -10.72 -21.20 6.91
N GLY A 166 -9.60 -21.83 6.54
CA GLY A 166 -8.41 -21.12 6.05
C GLY A 166 -8.70 -20.28 4.82
N MET A 167 -9.48 -20.80 3.86
CA MET A 167 -9.91 -20.03 2.70
C MET A 167 -10.88 -18.89 3.05
N GLN A 168 -11.79 -19.10 4.01
CA GLN A 168 -12.68 -18.05 4.49
C GLN A 168 -11.91 -16.88 5.10
N LEU A 169 -10.89 -17.17 5.91
CA LEU A 169 -10.02 -16.16 6.52
C LEU A 169 -9.18 -15.42 5.48
N LEU A 170 -8.63 -16.15 4.50
CA LEU A 170 -7.92 -15.54 3.37
C LEU A 170 -8.82 -14.54 2.62
N PHE A 171 -10.05 -14.91 2.28
CA PHE A 171 -11.00 -14.00 1.63
C PHE A 171 -11.45 -12.85 2.54
N LEU A 172 -11.47 -13.04 3.85
CA LEU A 172 -11.75 -11.97 4.79
C LEU A 172 -10.62 -10.92 4.79
N HIS A 173 -9.36 -11.36 4.87
CA HIS A 173 -8.20 -10.47 4.96
C HIS A 173 -7.84 -9.81 3.61
N TRP A 174 -7.92 -10.56 2.51
CA TRP A 174 -7.47 -10.10 1.18
C TRP A 174 -8.60 -9.78 0.21
N GLY A 175 -9.85 -9.94 0.64
CA GLY A 175 -11.05 -9.61 -0.12
C GLY A 175 -11.61 -8.23 0.23
N LEU A 176 -12.94 -8.14 0.29
CA LEU A 176 -13.65 -6.86 0.33
C LEU A 176 -13.28 -5.95 1.51
N HIS A 177 -12.92 -6.50 2.68
CA HIS A 177 -12.58 -5.67 3.84
C HIS A 177 -11.30 -4.86 3.61
N GLY A 178 -10.23 -5.48 3.09
CA GLY A 178 -8.98 -4.79 2.76
C GLY A 178 -9.19 -3.71 1.70
N TRP A 179 -9.87 -4.06 0.60
CA TRP A 179 -10.21 -3.12 -0.47
C TRP A 179 -11.14 -2.00 -0.02
N GLY A 180 -12.03 -2.27 0.93
CA GLY A 180 -12.95 -1.29 1.51
C GLY A 180 -12.21 -0.14 2.19
N VAL A 181 -11.09 -0.41 2.87
CA VAL A 181 -10.26 0.65 3.47
C VAL A 181 -9.59 1.51 2.41
N PHE A 182 -9.03 0.89 1.36
CA PHE A 182 -8.41 1.63 0.27
C PHE A 182 -9.42 2.50 -0.47
N ALA A 183 -10.61 1.96 -0.75
CA ALA A 183 -11.69 2.73 -1.35
C ALA A 183 -12.12 3.89 -0.43
N PHE A 184 -12.26 3.65 0.87
CA PHE A 184 -12.63 4.69 1.84
C PHE A 184 -11.62 5.85 1.85
N VAL A 185 -10.33 5.57 2.01
CA VAL A 185 -9.28 6.59 2.04
C VAL A 185 -9.14 7.27 0.66
N GLY A 186 -9.16 6.49 -0.43
CA GLY A 186 -9.07 7.00 -1.79
C GLY A 186 -10.20 7.95 -2.15
N MET A 187 -11.45 7.60 -1.81
CA MET A 187 -12.61 8.49 -1.99
C MET A 187 -12.49 9.75 -1.15
N ALA A 188 -12.06 9.67 0.10
CA ALA A 188 -11.89 10.85 0.95
C ALA A 188 -10.85 11.81 0.36
N LEU A 189 -9.67 11.30 -0.01
CA LEU A 189 -8.61 12.11 -0.61
C LEU A 189 -9.04 12.71 -1.95
N ALA A 190 -9.62 11.91 -2.84
CA ALA A 190 -10.06 12.36 -4.16
C ALA A 190 -11.17 13.40 -4.05
N TYR A 191 -12.14 13.22 -3.15
CA TYR A 191 -13.22 14.17 -2.95
C TYR A 191 -12.68 15.54 -2.50
N PHE A 192 -11.83 15.60 -1.48
CA PHE A 192 -11.32 16.89 -1.01
C PHE A 192 -10.30 17.51 -1.98
N ALA A 193 -9.47 16.70 -2.63
CA ALA A 193 -8.49 17.21 -3.57
C ALA A 193 -9.13 17.74 -4.85
N TYR A 194 -9.98 16.94 -5.50
CA TYR A 194 -10.51 17.26 -6.83
C TYR A 194 -11.84 18.01 -6.81
N ARG A 195 -12.73 17.76 -5.83
CA ARG A 195 -14.02 18.48 -5.76
C ARG A 195 -13.92 19.80 -4.99
N HIS A 196 -13.07 19.85 -3.97
CA HIS A 196 -12.93 21.02 -3.08
C HIS A 196 -11.63 21.82 -3.28
N ASN A 197 -10.79 21.44 -4.24
CA ASN A 197 -9.51 22.09 -4.54
C ASN A 197 -8.60 22.25 -3.30
N LEU A 198 -8.62 21.27 -2.40
CA LEU A 198 -7.71 21.19 -1.26
C LEU A 198 -6.42 20.44 -1.65
N PRO A 199 -5.33 20.61 -0.89
CA PRO A 199 -4.11 19.83 -1.14
C PRO A 199 -4.38 18.33 -1.10
N LEU A 200 -3.74 17.55 -1.98
CA LEU A 200 -3.78 16.08 -1.94
C LEU A 200 -2.95 15.57 -0.74
N ALA A 201 -3.54 15.64 0.45
CA ALA A 201 -2.91 15.32 1.73
C ALA A 201 -3.96 14.75 2.70
N LEU A 202 -3.54 13.86 3.60
CA LEU A 202 -4.43 13.20 4.57
C LEU A 202 -5.18 14.22 5.45
N ARG A 203 -4.49 15.30 5.84
CA ARG A 203 -5.11 16.40 6.58
C ARG A 203 -6.30 17.05 5.90
N SER A 204 -6.41 17.00 4.57
CA SER A 204 -7.52 17.62 3.83
C SER A 204 -8.85 16.92 4.12
N ALA A 205 -8.83 15.62 4.43
CA ALA A 205 -10.02 14.89 4.85
C ALA A 205 -10.60 15.40 6.19
N LEU A 206 -9.80 16.10 7.00
CA LEU A 206 -10.25 16.70 8.26
C LEU A 206 -10.85 18.09 8.10
N TYR A 207 -10.81 18.67 6.90
CA TYR A 207 -11.31 20.02 6.67
C TYR A 207 -12.76 20.25 7.14
N PRO A 208 -13.72 19.33 6.95
CA PRO A 208 -15.08 19.52 7.46
C PRO A 208 -15.17 19.59 8.99
N LEU A 209 -14.23 18.96 9.72
CA LEU A 209 -14.26 18.86 11.17
C LEU A 209 -13.51 20.02 11.84
N ILE A 210 -12.36 20.40 11.29
CA ILE A 210 -11.45 21.38 11.91
C ILE A 210 -11.22 22.64 11.06
N GLY A 211 -11.85 22.73 9.88
CA GLY A 211 -11.77 23.86 8.97
C GLY A 211 -10.33 24.20 8.59
N LYS A 212 -9.99 25.49 8.61
CA LYS A 212 -8.66 25.99 8.25
C LYS A 212 -7.53 25.52 9.19
N ARG A 213 -7.85 24.89 10.34
CA ARG A 213 -6.83 24.33 11.26
C ARG A 213 -6.08 23.13 10.69
N ILE A 214 -6.48 22.61 9.53
CA ILE A 214 -5.68 21.64 8.76
C ILE A 214 -4.28 22.19 8.39
N ASN A 215 -4.10 23.51 8.34
CA ASN A 215 -2.80 24.14 8.09
C ASN A 215 -2.03 24.45 9.39
N GLY A 216 -2.41 23.81 10.50
CA GLY A 216 -1.74 23.95 11.78
C GLY A 216 -1.24 22.61 12.33
N PRO A 217 -0.83 22.58 13.61
CA PRO A 217 -0.20 21.42 14.23
C PRO A 217 -0.99 20.11 14.12
N ILE A 218 -2.32 20.18 14.24
CA ILE A 218 -3.19 18.99 14.17
C ILE A 218 -3.16 18.37 12.77
N GLY A 219 -3.25 19.18 11.71
CA GLY A 219 -3.16 18.67 10.33
C GLY A 219 -1.77 18.16 10.00
N TYR A 220 -0.72 18.83 10.47
CA TYR A 220 0.65 18.38 10.26
C TYR A 220 0.97 17.07 11.02
N ALA A 221 0.40 16.87 12.20
CA ALA A 221 0.53 15.60 12.91
C ALA A 221 -0.08 14.46 12.09
N VAL A 222 -1.26 14.65 11.50
CA VAL A 222 -1.94 13.64 10.68
C VAL A 222 -1.14 13.29 9.43
N ASP A 223 -0.64 14.29 8.70
CA ASP A 223 0.25 14.04 7.56
C ASP A 223 1.55 13.32 8.00
N GLY A 224 2.12 13.71 9.14
CA GLY A 224 3.32 13.08 9.71
C GLY A 224 3.11 11.62 10.08
N PHE A 225 2.01 11.30 10.77
CA PHE A 225 1.62 9.92 11.06
C PHE A 225 1.34 9.13 9.78
N GLY A 226 0.78 9.77 8.76
CA GLY A 226 0.63 9.18 7.43
C GLY A 226 1.96 8.72 6.84
N ILE A 227 2.96 9.61 6.81
CA ILE A 227 4.31 9.27 6.32
C ILE A 227 4.91 8.13 7.14
N ILE A 228 4.80 8.20 8.48
CA ILE A 228 5.28 7.14 9.37
C ILE A 228 4.62 5.81 8.99
N ALA A 229 3.28 5.75 8.97
CA ALA A 229 2.54 4.53 8.63
C ALA A 229 2.91 3.97 7.25
N THR A 230 3.06 4.83 6.24
CA THR A 230 3.49 4.41 4.90
C THR A 230 4.89 3.81 4.91
N ILE A 231 5.86 4.46 5.56
CA ILE A 231 7.25 3.95 5.59
C ILE A 231 7.34 2.62 6.34
N PHE A 232 6.62 2.47 7.46
CA PHE A 232 6.56 1.19 8.18
C PHE A 232 5.91 0.08 7.34
N GLY A 233 4.84 0.39 6.61
CA GLY A 233 4.21 -0.55 5.67
C GLY A 233 5.15 -0.97 4.55
N LEU A 234 5.82 -0.01 3.89
CA LEU A 234 6.81 -0.27 2.85
C LEU A 234 8.00 -1.10 3.36
N GLY A 235 8.46 -0.83 4.59
CA GLY A 235 9.54 -1.58 5.23
C GLY A 235 9.17 -3.04 5.49
N ALA A 236 7.94 -3.31 5.95
CA ALA A 236 7.46 -4.67 6.15
C ALA A 236 7.36 -5.46 4.83
N ASP A 237 6.78 -4.84 3.79
CA ASP A 237 6.67 -5.46 2.45
C ASP A 237 8.05 -5.78 1.85
N MET A 238 9.00 -4.85 2.00
CA MET A 238 10.39 -5.06 1.60
C MET A 238 11.04 -6.24 2.35
N GLY A 239 10.76 -6.38 3.65
CA GLY A 239 11.23 -7.50 4.46
C GLY A 239 10.77 -8.84 3.90
N PHE A 240 9.47 -8.99 3.58
CA PHE A 240 8.95 -10.20 2.94
C PHE A 240 9.57 -10.43 1.56
N GLY A 241 9.79 -9.37 0.78
CA GLY A 241 10.37 -9.46 -0.56
C GLY A 241 11.78 -10.03 -0.55
N VAL A 242 12.59 -9.57 0.39
CA VAL A 242 13.99 -10.03 0.56
C VAL A 242 14.03 -11.48 1.00
N LEU A 243 13.16 -11.88 1.93
CA LEU A 243 13.06 -13.28 2.35
C LEU A 243 12.65 -14.18 1.18
N HIS A 244 11.66 -13.76 0.38
CA HIS A 244 11.19 -14.52 -0.77
C HIS A 244 12.29 -14.64 -1.85
N LEU A 245 12.97 -13.54 -2.16
CA LEU A 245 14.09 -13.53 -3.10
C LEU A 245 15.24 -14.41 -2.63
N ASN A 246 15.62 -14.31 -1.34
CA ASN A 246 16.69 -15.13 -0.78
C ASN A 246 16.32 -16.62 -0.82
N SER A 247 15.07 -16.99 -0.51
CA SER A 247 14.61 -18.38 -0.59
C SER A 247 14.63 -18.92 -2.02
N GLY A 248 14.28 -18.10 -3.01
CA GLY A 248 14.41 -18.47 -4.42
C GLY A 248 15.88 -18.69 -4.84
N LEU A 249 16.79 -17.83 -4.38
CA LEU A 249 18.22 -17.96 -4.65
C LEU A 249 18.85 -19.16 -3.94
N ASP A 250 18.40 -19.47 -2.73
CA ASP A 250 18.81 -20.67 -2.00
C ASP A 250 18.38 -21.94 -2.76
N TYR A 251 17.11 -22.00 -3.16
CA TYR A 251 16.57 -23.14 -3.91
C TYR A 251 17.27 -23.38 -5.25
N LEU A 252 17.57 -22.31 -6.01
CA LEU A 252 18.15 -22.42 -7.35
C LEU A 252 19.68 -22.49 -7.37
N PHE A 253 20.35 -21.79 -6.43
CA PHE A 253 21.78 -21.54 -6.48
C PHE A 253 22.51 -21.84 -5.16
N GLY A 254 21.79 -22.27 -4.11
CA GLY A 254 22.38 -22.58 -2.79
C GLY A 254 22.89 -21.35 -2.03
N VAL A 255 22.34 -20.16 -2.32
CA VAL A 255 22.72 -18.92 -1.62
C VAL A 255 22.18 -18.94 -0.20
N PRO A 256 23.03 -18.87 0.84
CA PRO A 256 22.58 -19.07 2.22
C PRO A 256 21.75 -17.90 2.76
N HIS A 257 20.89 -18.19 3.74
CA HIS A 257 20.06 -17.21 4.45
C HIS A 257 20.85 -16.50 5.56
N THR A 258 21.81 -15.64 5.17
CA THR A 258 22.59 -14.84 6.12
C THR A 258 22.14 -13.38 6.14
N GLN A 259 22.27 -12.72 7.30
CA GLN A 259 21.90 -11.31 7.45
C GLN A 259 22.59 -10.41 6.42
N TRP A 260 23.88 -10.64 6.14
CA TRP A 260 24.63 -9.82 5.18
C TRP A 260 24.14 -9.99 3.73
N ILE A 261 23.72 -11.20 3.35
CA ILE A 261 23.10 -11.43 2.05
C ILE A 261 21.77 -10.69 1.97
N GLN A 262 20.93 -10.79 3.00
CA GLN A 262 19.65 -10.07 3.05
C GLN A 262 19.84 -8.55 2.97
N VAL A 263 20.83 -7.99 3.68
CA VAL A 263 21.21 -6.57 3.57
C VAL A 263 21.63 -6.22 2.13
N GLY A 264 22.41 -7.08 1.48
CA GLY A 264 22.80 -6.90 0.07
C GLY A 264 21.60 -6.90 -0.88
N LEU A 265 20.65 -7.82 -0.68
CA LEU A 265 19.42 -7.90 -1.46
C LEU A 265 18.51 -6.68 -1.25
N ILE A 266 18.39 -6.17 -0.02
CA ILE A 266 17.67 -4.91 0.27
C ILE A 266 18.27 -3.76 -0.54
N ASN A 267 19.60 -3.58 -0.49
CA ASN A 267 20.27 -2.51 -1.22
C ASN A 267 20.09 -2.65 -2.74
N LEU A 268 20.12 -3.87 -3.27
CA LEU A 268 19.87 -4.14 -4.69
C LEU A 268 18.42 -3.76 -5.08
N MET A 269 17.43 -4.19 -4.31
CA MET A 269 16.01 -3.91 -4.57
C MET A 269 15.71 -2.41 -4.47
N MET A 270 16.21 -1.75 -3.43
CA MET A 270 16.05 -0.29 -3.28
C MET A 270 16.81 0.48 -4.36
N GLY A 271 18.02 0.04 -4.70
CA GLY A 271 18.82 0.65 -5.77
C GLY A 271 18.12 0.56 -7.12
N ALA A 272 17.54 -0.59 -7.46
CA ALA A 272 16.74 -0.75 -8.67
C ALA A 272 15.51 0.17 -8.67
N ALA A 273 14.81 0.29 -7.53
CA ALA A 273 13.64 1.15 -7.42
C ALA A 273 13.95 2.65 -7.58
N ILE A 274 15.16 3.10 -7.18
CA ILE A 274 15.60 4.50 -7.36
C ILE A 274 16.02 4.80 -8.80
N LEU A 275 16.45 3.78 -9.55
CA LEU A 275 16.97 3.93 -10.92
C LEU A 275 15.88 3.97 -12.00
N VAL A 276 14.66 3.49 -11.68
CA VAL A 276 13.49 3.48 -12.58
C VAL A 276 12.68 4.75 -12.40
#